data_AF-A0A1U7RXK9-F1
#
_entry.id   AF-A0A1U7RXK9-F1
#
_cell.length_a   1.000
_cell.length_b   1.000
_cell.length_c   1.000
_cell.angle_alpha   90.00
_cell.angle_beta   90.00
_cell.angle_gamma   90.00
#
_symmetry.space_group_name_H-M   'P 1'
#
loop_
_entity.id
_entity.type
_entity.pdbx_description
1 polymer ?
#
loop_
_entity_poly.entity_id
_entity_poly.type
_entity_poly.pdbx_seq_one_letter_code
_entity_poly.pdbx_strand_id
1 'polypeptide(L)'
;MSSHSKAGMALEKGGARCHHKVLRDNIQGFINPSICHLARHGSMKHISSLIYKETHEVLKGFLENMIRDTVTYTEHAKRKTVTPMDVVYALKYQGRSLIQWLNFQYQILLYRTMAESRC
;
A
#
# COMPACT_ATOMS: atom_id res chain seq x y z
N MET A 1 32.11 -40.57 -29.11
CA MET A 1 32.80 -39.69 -28.15
C MET A 1 33.09 -38.37 -28.82
N SER A 2 32.38 -37.30 -28.46
CA SER A 2 32.77 -35.92 -28.76
C SER A 2 32.11 -35.01 -27.72
N SER A 3 32.81 -34.84 -26.61
CA SER A 3 32.47 -33.97 -25.49
C SER A 3 32.61 -32.52 -25.92
N HIS A 4 31.51 -31.76 -25.84
CA HIS A 4 31.57 -30.31 -25.96
C HIS A 4 31.34 -29.68 -24.59
N SER A 5 32.44 -29.43 -23.90
CA SER A 5 32.53 -28.66 -22.67
C SER A 5 32.21 -27.21 -22.99
N LYS A 6 31.12 -26.65 -22.44
CA LYS A 6 30.93 -25.20 -22.42
C LYS A 6 31.17 -24.70 -21.00
N ALA A 7 32.33 -24.06 -20.87
CA ALA A 7 32.88 -23.43 -19.69
C ALA A 7 31.89 -22.43 -19.07
N GLY A 8 32.00 -22.29 -17.74
CA GLY A 8 31.21 -21.39 -16.92
C GLY A 8 31.21 -19.97 -17.46
N MET A 9 30.01 -19.44 -17.66
CA MET A 9 29.81 -18.01 -17.71
C MET A 9 29.34 -17.59 -16.32
N ALA A 10 30.27 -17.07 -15.53
CA ALA A 10 29.94 -16.18 -14.44
C ALA A 10 29.27 -14.95 -15.06
N LEU A 11 27.96 -15.03 -15.27
CA LEU A 11 27.13 -13.86 -15.46
C LEU A 11 27.08 -13.20 -14.09
N GLU A 12 27.93 -12.20 -13.89
CA GLU A 12 27.64 -11.11 -12.97
C GLU A 12 26.21 -10.67 -13.30
N LYS A 13 25.27 -11.07 -12.45
CA LYS A 13 23.90 -10.55 -12.44
C LYS A 13 24.03 -9.10 -11.98
N GLY A 14 24.47 -8.23 -12.89
CA GLY A 14 24.25 -6.81 -12.78
C GLY A 14 22.75 -6.64 -12.59
N GLY A 15 22.34 -6.37 -11.35
CA GLY A 15 20.94 -6.29 -10.97
C GLY A 15 20.23 -5.40 -11.96
N ALA A 16 19.15 -5.91 -12.55
CA ALA A 16 18.30 -5.15 -13.43
C ALA A 16 18.03 -3.81 -12.75
N ARG A 17 18.63 -2.74 -13.27
CA ARG A 17 18.40 -1.41 -12.74
C ARG A 17 16.94 -1.10 -13.03
N CYS A 18 16.10 -1.31 -12.04
CA CYS A 18 14.74 -0.83 -12.07
C CYS A 18 14.83 0.67 -12.26
N HIS A 19 14.46 1.16 -13.44
CA HIS A 19 14.24 2.58 -13.64
C HIS A 19 13.23 3.02 -12.58
N HIS A 20 13.68 3.83 -11.62
CA HIS A 20 12.77 4.38 -10.62
C HIS A 20 11.69 5.17 -11.37
N LYS A 21 10.43 4.86 -11.08
CA LYS A 21 9.30 5.54 -11.72
C LYS A 21 9.41 7.03 -11.40
N VAL A 22 9.51 7.87 -12.42
CA VAL A 22 9.43 9.32 -12.24
C VAL A 22 8.08 9.63 -11.62
N LEU A 23 8.08 10.27 -10.46
CA LEU A 23 6.86 10.72 -9.80
C LEU A 23 6.19 11.77 -10.68
N ARG A 24 4.91 11.53 -10.99
CA ARG A 24 4.02 12.44 -11.73
C ARG A 24 2.76 12.65 -10.89
N ASP A 25 1.90 13.56 -11.34
CA ASP A 25 0.58 13.76 -10.76
C ASP A 25 -0.33 12.54 -10.97
N ASN A 26 -0.17 11.54 -10.11
CA ASN A 26 -0.91 10.27 -10.14
C ASN A 26 -2.39 10.45 -9.76
N ILE A 27 -2.78 11.63 -9.28
CA ILE A 27 -4.16 11.96 -8.90
C ILE A 27 -5.10 11.83 -10.10
N GLN A 28 -4.65 12.16 -11.32
CA GLN A 28 -5.44 11.99 -12.54
C GLN A 28 -5.63 10.51 -12.92
N GLY A 29 -4.81 9.60 -12.35
CA GLY A 29 -4.99 8.15 -12.50
C GLY A 29 -6.22 7.62 -11.75
N PHE A 30 -6.79 8.39 -10.82
CA PHE A 30 -8.08 8.08 -10.19
C PHE A 30 -9.23 8.46 -11.14
N ILE A 31 -9.51 7.58 -12.10
CA ILE A 31 -10.46 7.84 -13.19
C ILE A 31 -11.90 8.09 -12.70
N ASN A 32 -12.65 8.92 -13.43
CA ASN A 32 -14.09 9.22 -13.19
C ASN A 32 -14.99 8.00 -12.89
N PRO A 33 -14.85 6.82 -13.54
CA PRO A 33 -15.63 5.64 -13.16
C PRO A 33 -15.34 5.13 -11.75
N SER A 34 -14.13 5.29 -11.21
CA SER A 34 -13.81 4.93 -9.82
C SER A 34 -14.61 5.80 -8.83
N ILE A 35 -14.73 7.10 -9.11
CA ILE A 35 -15.57 8.03 -8.33
C ILE A 35 -17.05 7.64 -8.44
N CYS A 36 -17.50 7.27 -9.63
CA CYS A 36 -18.86 6.75 -9.82
C CYS A 36 -19.10 5.50 -8.96
N HIS A 37 -18.20 4.51 -8.99
CA HIS A 37 -18.35 3.31 -8.16
C HIS A 37 -18.45 3.62 -6.66
N LEU A 38 -17.63 4.54 -6.15
CA LEU A 38 -17.73 4.99 -4.75
C LEU A 38 -19.06 5.68 -4.45
N ALA A 39 -19.49 6.58 -5.31
CA ALA A 39 -20.76 7.29 -5.16
C ALA A 39 -21.96 6.33 -5.22
N ARG A 40 -21.91 5.32 -6.09
CA ARG A 40 -22.94 4.26 -6.15
C ARG A 40 -22.93 3.38 -4.90
N HIS A 41 -21.77 3.06 -4.34
CA HIS A 41 -21.68 2.38 -3.04
C HIS A 41 -22.29 3.23 -1.91
N GLY A 42 -22.14 4.56 -1.99
CA GLY A 42 -22.82 5.51 -1.12
C GLY A 42 -24.30 5.77 -1.47
N SER A 43 -24.91 4.98 -2.36
CA SER A 43 -26.31 5.11 -2.80
C SER A 43 -26.67 6.45 -3.44
N MET A 44 -25.70 7.18 -4.00
CA MET A 44 -25.93 8.46 -4.67
C MET A 44 -26.64 8.23 -6.02
N LYS A 45 -27.79 8.90 -6.24
CA LYS A 45 -28.62 8.74 -7.45
C LYS A 45 -28.13 9.56 -8.64
N HIS A 46 -27.67 10.79 -8.41
CA HIS A 46 -27.11 11.67 -9.44
C HIS A 46 -25.81 12.29 -8.95
N ILE A 47 -24.83 12.45 -9.84
CA ILE A 47 -23.50 12.98 -9.52
C ILE A 47 -23.26 14.18 -10.43
N SER A 48 -22.98 15.34 -9.85
CA SER A 48 -22.62 16.56 -10.59
C SER A 48 -21.17 16.48 -11.10
N SER A 49 -20.86 17.20 -12.18
CA SER A 49 -19.51 17.23 -12.77
C SER A 49 -18.46 17.83 -11.83
N LEU A 50 -18.85 18.76 -10.95
CA LEU A 50 -17.94 19.41 -10.00
C LEU A 50 -17.40 18.43 -8.94
N ILE A 51 -18.19 17.42 -8.58
CA ILE A 51 -17.84 16.42 -7.56
C ILE A 51 -16.60 15.62 -7.97
N TYR A 52 -16.38 15.39 -9.27
CA TYR A 52 -15.19 14.66 -9.71
C TYR A 52 -13.92 15.39 -9.28
N LYS A 53 -13.81 16.69 -9.58
CA LYS A 53 -12.62 17.47 -9.19
C LYS A 53 -12.47 17.58 -7.68
N GLU A 54 -13.57 17.87 -6.98
CA GLU A 54 -13.56 18.08 -5.53
C GLU A 54 -13.17 16.79 -4.77
N THR A 55 -13.63 15.63 -5.24
CA THR A 55 -13.23 14.34 -4.64
C THR A 55 -11.74 14.04 -4.81
N HIS A 56 -11.10 14.47 -5.90
CA HIS A 56 -9.64 14.36 -6.05
C HIS A 56 -8.89 15.22 -5.02
N GLU A 57 -9.36 16.44 -4.75
CA GLU A 57 -8.73 17.34 -3.77
C GLU A 57 -8.85 16.78 -2.35
N VAL A 58 -10.03 16.27 -1.98
CA VAL A 58 -10.27 15.62 -0.69
C VAL A 58 -9.40 14.36 -0.55
N LEU A 59 -9.33 13.53 -1.60
CA LEU A 59 -8.51 12.31 -1.58
C LEU A 59 -7.02 12.63 -1.41
N LYS A 60 -6.52 13.66 -2.10
CA LYS A 60 -5.15 14.12 -1.96
C LYS A 60 -4.87 14.56 -0.52
N GLY A 61 -5.71 15.42 0.05
CA GLY A 61 -5.54 15.91 1.42
C GLY A 61 -5.58 14.78 2.46
N PHE A 62 -6.49 13.81 2.29
CA PHE A 62 -6.55 12.64 3.16
C PHE A 62 -5.27 11.80 3.11
N LEU A 63 -4.77 11.48 1.91
CA LEU A 63 -3.55 10.69 1.74
C LEU A 63 -2.32 11.42 2.25
N GLU A 64 -2.20 12.73 2.02
CA GLU A 64 -1.09 13.51 2.54
C GLU A 64 -1.03 13.47 4.08
N ASN A 65 -2.17 13.65 4.75
CA ASN A 65 -2.23 13.61 6.22
C ASN A 65 -1.88 12.21 6.75
N MET A 66 -2.45 11.16 6.13
CA MET A 66 -2.15 9.78 6.51
C MET A 66 -0.67 9.42 6.28
N ILE A 67 -0.06 9.88 5.17
CA ILE A 67 1.34 9.61 4.86
C ILE A 67 2.27 10.35 5.83
N ARG A 68 1.97 11.61 6.20
CA ARG A 68 2.75 12.36 7.21
C ARG A 68 2.79 11.62 8.55
N ASP A 69 1.64 11.16 9.02
CA ASP A 69 1.53 10.46 10.30
C ASP A 69 2.27 9.11 10.26
N THR A 70 2.10 8.35 9.17
CA THR A 70 2.77 7.05 9.00
C THR A 70 4.29 7.17 8.89
N VAL A 71 4.78 8.15 8.14
CA VAL A 71 6.22 8.40 8.03
C VAL A 71 6.81 8.74 9.39
N THR A 72 6.11 9.54 10.20
CA THR A 72 6.53 9.88 11.57
C THR A 72 6.75 8.62 12.43
N TYR A 73 5.85 7.64 12.37
CA TYR A 73 6.03 6.36 13.08
C TYR A 73 7.22 5.54 12.56
N THR A 74 7.44 5.54 11.24
CA THR A 74 8.54 4.79 10.63
C THR A 74 9.90 5.37 10.97
N GLU A 75 9.99 6.71 11.00
CA GLU A 75 11.18 7.46 11.40
C GLU A 75 11.48 7.26 12.89
N HIS A 76 10.44 7.29 13.74
CA HIS A 76 10.57 6.99 15.17
C HIS A 76 11.15 5.59 15.40
N ALA A 77 10.76 4.62 14.58
CA ALA A 77 11.28 3.25 14.62
C ALA A 77 12.64 3.08 13.91
N LYS A 78 13.23 4.14 13.36
CA LYS A 78 14.49 4.15 12.58
C LYS A 78 14.47 3.18 11.39
N ARG A 79 13.30 2.93 10.78
CA ARG A 79 13.13 2.07 9.60
C ARG A 79 13.01 2.92 8.35
N LYS A 80 13.48 2.40 7.22
CA LYS A 80 13.31 3.03 5.88
C LYS A 80 12.10 2.50 5.12
N THR A 81 11.38 1.54 5.69
CA THR A 81 10.27 0.84 5.03
C THR A 81 9.03 1.01 5.89
N VAL A 82 7.97 1.54 5.29
CA VAL A 82 6.67 1.68 5.94
C VAL A 82 6.07 0.31 6.12
N THR A 83 5.75 -0.04 7.37
CA THR A 83 5.04 -1.29 7.67
C THR A 83 3.53 -1.03 7.71
N PRO A 84 2.69 -2.05 7.43
CA PRO A 84 1.24 -1.89 7.55
C PRO A 84 0.78 -1.51 8.96
N MET A 85 1.55 -1.91 9.99
CA MET A 85 1.27 -1.54 11.38
C MET A 85 1.40 -0.04 11.61
N ASP A 86 2.38 0.60 10.98
CA ASP A 86 2.56 2.06 11.07
C ASP A 86 1.32 2.78 10.49
N VAL A 87 0.72 2.23 9.42
CA VAL A 87 -0.55 2.70 8.84
C VAL A 87 -1.73 2.52 9.79
N VAL A 88 -1.86 1.34 10.41
CA VAL A 88 -2.92 1.08 11.39
C VAL A 88 -2.80 2.01 12.60
N TYR A 89 -1.58 2.29 13.06
CA TYR A 89 -1.36 3.21 14.19
C TYR A 89 -1.67 4.66 13.84
N ALA A 90 -1.26 5.15 12.67
CA ALA A 90 -1.64 6.48 12.18
C ALA A 90 -3.16 6.63 12.02
N LEU A 91 -3.83 5.61 11.49
CA LEU A 91 -5.29 5.61 11.36
C LEU A 91 -6.01 5.61 12.72
N LYS A 92 -5.47 4.89 13.71
CA LYS A 92 -5.98 4.91 15.08
C LYS A 92 -5.82 6.30 15.70
N TYR A 93 -4.71 6.99 15.43
CA TYR A 93 -4.50 8.37 15.90
C TYR A 93 -5.53 9.36 15.31
N GLN A 94 -5.90 9.20 14.04
CA GLN A 94 -6.95 10.01 13.40
C GLN A 94 -8.40 9.58 13.76
N GLY A 95 -8.59 8.61 14.66
CA GLY A 95 -9.91 8.11 15.06
C GLY A 95 -10.61 7.23 14.02
N ARG A 96 -9.91 6.76 13.00
CA ARG A 96 -10.45 5.89 11.94
C ARG A 96 -9.91 4.47 12.08
N SER A 97 -10.47 3.69 13.00
CA SER A 97 -9.99 2.32 13.25
C SER A 97 -10.35 1.37 12.11
N LEU A 98 -9.33 0.71 11.56
CA LEU A 98 -9.49 -0.27 10.48
C LEU A 98 -9.71 -1.66 11.08
N ILE A 99 -10.97 -1.98 11.42
CA ILE A 99 -11.37 -3.16 12.21
C ILE A 99 -10.96 -4.47 11.52
N GLN A 100 -11.08 -4.55 10.19
CA GLN A 100 -10.77 -5.76 9.44
C GLN A 100 -9.28 -6.13 9.48
N TRP A 101 -8.41 -5.13 9.67
CA TRP A 101 -6.96 -5.33 9.80
C TRP A 101 -6.57 -5.93 11.15
N LEU A 102 -7.28 -5.58 12.23
CA LEU A 102 -7.06 -6.16 13.55
C LEU A 102 -7.36 -7.66 13.54
N ASN A 103 -8.47 -8.09 12.91
CA ASN A 103 -8.82 -9.50 12.77
C ASN A 103 -7.77 -10.32 11.98
N PHE A 104 -7.10 -9.70 10.99
CA PHE A 104 -6.02 -10.36 10.24
C PHE A 104 -4.78 -10.62 11.11
N GLN A 105 -4.43 -9.68 12.00
CA GLN A 105 -3.34 -9.88 12.98
C GLN A 105 -3.69 -10.97 14.01
N TYR A 106 -4.94 -11.02 14.50
CA TYR A 106 -5.39 -12.09 15.41
C TYR A 106 -5.30 -13.47 14.75
N GLN A 107 -5.71 -13.60 13.48
CA GLN A 107 -5.57 -14.86 12.75
C GLN A 107 -4.09 -15.26 12.55
N ILE A 108 -3.22 -14.34 12.12
CA ILE A 108 -1.79 -14.65 11.97
C ILE A 108 -1.16 -15.06 13.31
N LEU A 109 -1.45 -14.35 14.40
CA LEU A 109 -0.96 -14.68 15.73
C LEU A 109 -1.48 -16.04 16.20
N LEU A 110 -2.77 -16.34 16.02
CA LEU A 110 -3.37 -17.64 16.34
C LEU A 110 -2.74 -18.78 15.52
N TYR A 111 -2.53 -18.59 14.21
CA TYR A 111 -1.86 -19.60 13.39
C TYR A 111 -0.41 -19.82 13.82
N ARG A 112 0.29 -18.76 14.25
CA ARG A 112 1.68 -18.86 14.72
C ARG A 112 1.79 -19.55 16.09
N THR A 113 0.93 -19.20 17.06
CA THR A 113 0.92 -19.85 18.38
C THR A 113 0.48 -21.32 18.30
N MET A 114 -0.48 -21.66 17.42
CA MET A 114 -0.87 -23.06 17.17
C MET A 114 0.20 -23.87 16.43
N ALA A 115 1.10 -23.24 15.68
CA ALA A 115 2.24 -23.90 15.05
C ALA A 115 3.37 -24.15 16.07
N GLU A 116 3.63 -23.19 16.95
CA GLU A 116 4.62 -23.32 18.04
C GLU A 116 4.20 -24.33 19.12
N SER A 117 2.89 -24.56 19.33
CA SER A 117 2.36 -25.52 20.32
C SER A 117 2.24 -26.96 19.81
N ARG A 118 2.55 -27.21 18.52
CA ARG A 118 2.53 -28.54 17.88
C ARG A 118 3.93 -29.13 17.65
N CYS A 119 4.96 -28.46 18.15
CA CYS A 119 6.32 -28.98 18.32
C CYS A 119 6.53 -29.31 19.80
#